data_AF-A0A2V9FKM1-F1
#
_entry.id   AF-A0A2V9FKM1-F1
#
_cell.length_a   1.000
_cell.length_b   1.000
_cell.length_c   1.000
_cell.angle_alpha   90.00
_cell.angle_beta   90.00
_cell.angle_gamma   90.00
#
_symmetry.space_group_name_H-M   'P 1'
#
loop_
_entity.id
_entity.type
_entity.pdbx_description
1 polymer ?
#
loop_
_entity_poly.entity_id
_entity_poly.type
_entity_poly.pdbx_seq_one_letter_code
_entity_poly.pdbx_strand_id
1 'polypeptide(L)'
;MKQHLGRQSGVQTVEVSLLEGKVDVTPKEDGQIDPAQLLKATYDSGVTAAEMDITARGKIVRDSSGSFALQVEPNRSFVLTPNELSKGLEALADTQTMVTVRGQLYKKPVGKKKAHPSASLKLLILEVQNKE
;
A
#
# COMPACT_ATOMS: atom_id res chain seq x y z
N MET A 1 10.22 -16.64 12.96
CA MET A 1 11.05 -15.59 13.58
C MET A 1 10.63 -14.24 13.01
N LYS A 2 10.31 -13.25 13.85
CA LYS A 2 9.97 -11.88 13.41
C LYS A 2 11.24 -11.03 13.49
N GLN A 3 11.62 -10.35 12.42
CA GLN A 3 12.75 -9.42 12.42
C GLN A 3 12.21 -7.99 12.35
N HIS A 4 12.59 -7.15 13.32
CA HIS A 4 12.27 -5.73 13.29
C HIS A 4 13.30 -5.03 12.41
N LEU A 5 12.85 -4.50 11.28
CA LEU A 5 13.69 -3.63 10.45
C LEU A 5 13.81 -2.27 11.13
N GLY A 6 15.03 -1.72 11.12
CA GLY A 6 15.33 -0.43 11.72
C GLY A 6 14.36 0.67 11.28
N ARG A 7 14.09 1.63 12.17
CA ARG A 7 13.14 2.74 11.99
C ARG A 7 13.18 3.31 10.56
N GLN A 8 12.18 2.98 9.75
CA GLN A 8 11.87 3.69 8.52
C GLN A 8 11.14 4.98 8.90
N SER A 9 11.59 6.12 8.39
CA SER A 9 10.91 7.40 8.63
C SER A 9 9.47 7.29 8.12
N GLY A 10 8.49 7.59 8.98
CA GLY A 10 7.07 7.55 8.62
C GLY A 10 6.34 6.20 8.76
N VAL A 11 6.97 5.12 9.24
CA VAL A 11 6.29 3.81 9.39
C VAL A 11 6.18 3.40 10.85
N GLN A 12 4.99 2.98 11.31
CA GLN A 12 4.73 2.62 12.72
C GLN A 12 5.19 1.21 12.99
N THR A 13 4.80 0.30 12.11
CA THR A 13 5.11 -1.11 12.19
C THR A 13 5.39 -1.63 10.79
N VAL A 14 6.53 -2.31 10.64
CA VAL A 14 6.79 -3.19 9.50
C VAL A 14 6.88 -4.59 10.08
N GLU A 15 5.83 -5.39 9.89
CA GLU A 15 5.90 -6.81 10.24
C GLU A 15 6.42 -7.58 9.02
N VAL A 16 7.55 -8.25 9.19
CA VAL A 16 8.12 -9.13 8.16
C VAL A 16 8.05 -10.57 8.63
N SER A 17 7.25 -11.38 7.91
CA SER A 17 7.28 -12.83 8.03
C SER A 17 8.34 -13.39 7.09
N LEU A 18 9.52 -13.70 7.63
CA LEU A 18 10.66 -14.24 6.86
C LEU A 18 10.40 -15.63 6.26
N LEU A 19 9.46 -16.40 6.84
CA LEU A 19 9.10 -17.74 6.36
C LEU A 19 8.25 -17.69 5.08
N GLU A 20 7.38 -16.69 4.96
CA GLU A 20 6.43 -16.56 3.85
C GLU A 20 6.82 -15.44 2.87
N GLY A 21 7.79 -14.59 3.26
CA GLY A 21 8.14 -13.38 2.52
C GLY A 21 7.02 -12.34 2.53
N LYS A 22 6.13 -12.38 3.52
CA LYS A 22 5.03 -11.41 3.67
C LYS A 22 5.51 -10.18 4.43
N VAL A 23 5.17 -9.01 3.91
CA VAL A 23 5.48 -7.71 4.49
C VAL A 23 4.16 -6.98 4.73
N ASP A 24 3.84 -6.74 5.98
CA ASP A 24 2.69 -5.91 6.37
C ASP A 24 3.19 -4.55 6.82
N VAL A 25 2.74 -3.51 6.12
CA VAL A 25 3.11 -2.11 6.39
C VAL A 25 1.95 -1.40 7.07
N THR A 26 2.21 -0.84 8.24
CA THR A 26 1.29 0.09 8.91
C THR A 26 2.01 1.43 9.14
N PRO A 27 1.64 2.49 8.40
CA PRO A 27 2.15 3.84 8.63
C PRO A 27 1.91 4.31 10.06
N LYS A 28 2.73 5.25 10.57
CA LYS A 28 2.36 6.02 11.78
C LYS A 28 1.18 6.92 11.46
N GLU A 29 0.42 7.29 12.48
CA GLU A 29 -0.65 8.29 12.34
C GLU A 29 -0.14 9.58 11.66
N ASP A 30 1.09 10.01 11.96
CA ASP A 30 1.77 11.15 11.32
C ASP A 30 2.89 10.72 10.36
N GLY A 31 2.81 9.48 9.88
CA GLY A 31 3.88 8.83 9.15
C GLY A 31 3.86 9.14 7.66
N GLN A 32 4.88 9.85 7.16
CA GLN A 32 5.00 10.08 5.73
C GLN A 32 5.48 8.82 5.01
N ILE A 33 4.60 8.20 4.23
CA ILE A 33 4.94 7.08 3.35
C ILE A 33 4.95 7.58 1.92
N ASP A 34 6.03 7.29 1.19
CA ASP A 34 6.05 7.43 -0.26
C ASP A 34 5.71 6.07 -0.90
N PRO A 35 4.50 5.91 -1.49
CA PRO A 35 4.07 4.70 -2.17
C PRO A 35 5.10 4.14 -3.17
N ALA A 36 5.79 5.03 -3.89
CA ALA A 36 6.74 4.65 -4.93
C ALA A 36 8.04 4.08 -4.37
N GLN A 37 8.38 4.39 -3.12
CA GLN A 37 9.62 3.96 -2.48
C GLN A 37 9.44 2.75 -1.55
N LEU A 38 8.20 2.34 -1.25
CA LEU A 38 7.91 1.25 -0.30
C LEU A 38 8.63 -0.07 -0.64
N LEU A 39 8.57 -0.49 -1.91
CA LEU A 39 9.22 -1.73 -2.33
C LEU A 39 10.73 -1.61 -2.20
N LYS A 40 11.31 -0.50 -2.66
CA LYS A 40 12.74 -0.22 -2.54
C LYS A 40 13.20 -0.19 -1.08
N ALA A 41 12.49 0.51 -0.20
CA ALA A 41 12.79 0.56 1.23
C ALA A 41 12.76 -0.83 1.88
N THR A 42 11.84 -1.69 1.46
CA THR A 42 11.77 -3.09 1.89
C THR A 42 13.01 -3.87 1.44
N TYR A 43 13.40 -3.73 0.17
CA TYR A 43 14.62 -4.35 -0.38
C TYR A 43 15.90 -3.86 0.30
N ASP A 44 16.06 -2.54 0.46
CA ASP A 44 17.23 -1.92 1.09
C ASP A 44 17.39 -2.34 2.55
N SER A 45 16.28 -2.74 3.20
CA SER A 45 16.27 -3.33 4.53
C SER A 45 16.73 -4.79 4.56
N GLY A 46 17.15 -5.35 3.42
CA GLY A 46 17.58 -6.74 3.27
C GLY A 46 16.44 -7.74 3.11
N VAL A 47 15.20 -7.27 2.98
CA VAL A 47 14.01 -8.12 2.86
C VAL A 47 13.54 -8.13 1.42
N THR A 48 13.36 -9.32 0.87
CA THR A 48 12.69 -9.45 -0.42
C THR A 48 11.26 -9.95 -0.24
N ALA A 49 10.29 -9.04 -0.41
CA ALA A 49 8.88 -9.37 -0.33
C ALA A 49 8.46 -10.38 -1.42
N ALA A 50 7.82 -11.47 -1.01
CA ALA A 50 6.99 -12.30 -1.87
C ALA A 50 5.54 -11.78 -1.87
N GLU A 51 5.10 -11.14 -0.79
CA GLU A 51 3.81 -10.49 -0.65
C GLU A 51 3.98 -9.20 0.16
N MET A 52 3.24 -8.15 -0.19
CA MET A 52 3.22 -6.88 0.52
C MET A 52 1.79 -6.38 0.65
N ASP A 53 1.33 -6.29 1.88
CA ASP A 53 0.05 -5.72 2.28
C ASP A 53 0.30 -4.38 3.00
N ILE A 54 -0.69 -3.49 2.94
CA ILE A 54 -0.67 -2.20 3.60
C ILE A 54 -2.04 -1.87 4.16
N THR A 55 -2.07 -1.24 5.35
CA THR A 55 -3.24 -0.50 5.82
C THR A 55 -2.98 0.98 5.59
N ALA A 56 -3.84 1.63 4.83
CA ALA A 56 -3.69 3.03 4.47
C ALA A 56 -5.01 3.79 4.68
N ARG A 57 -4.89 5.02 5.16
CA ARG A 57 -6.00 5.96 5.32
C ARG A 57 -5.83 7.11 4.35
N GLY A 58 -6.88 7.45 3.59
CA GLY A 58 -6.80 8.48 2.57
C GLY A 58 -8.14 8.81 1.94
N LYS A 59 -8.13 9.76 1.00
CA LYS A 59 -9.30 10.13 0.19
C LYS A 59 -9.30 9.39 -1.13
N ILE A 60 -10.47 9.12 -1.67
CA ILE A 60 -10.59 8.60 -3.02
C ILE A 60 -10.56 9.79 -3.99
N VAL A 61 -9.62 9.76 -4.92
CA VAL A 61 -9.46 10.79 -5.94
C VAL A 61 -9.37 10.15 -7.32
N ARG A 62 -9.67 10.92 -8.36
CA ARG A 62 -9.32 10.56 -9.73
C ARG A 62 -7.98 11.19 -10.10
N ASP A 63 -7.09 10.38 -10.65
CA ASP A 63 -5.86 10.87 -11.23
C ASP A 63 -6.11 11.49 -12.62
N SER A 64 -5.06 12.09 -13.21
CA SER A 64 -5.13 12.72 -14.53
C SER A 64 -5.43 11.74 -15.68
N SER A 65 -5.32 10.44 -15.44
CA SER A 65 -5.68 9.38 -16.40
C SER A 65 -7.14 8.91 -16.25
N GLY A 66 -7.88 9.46 -15.28
CA GLY A 66 -9.23 9.03 -14.92
C GLY A 66 -9.26 7.76 -14.06
N SER A 67 -8.11 7.24 -13.61
CA SER A 67 -8.03 6.10 -12.70
C SER A 67 -8.28 6.55 -11.28
N PHE A 68 -8.93 5.70 -10.48
CA PHE A 68 -9.08 5.98 -9.05
C PHE A 68 -7.78 5.74 -8.30
N ALA A 69 -7.51 6.59 -7.32
CA ALA A 69 -6.38 6.49 -6.44
C ALA A 69 -6.78 6.78 -4.99
N LEU A 70 -6.12 6.12 -4.04
CA LEU A 70 -6.19 6.47 -2.62
C LEU A 70 -5.13 7.52 -2.32
N GLN A 71 -5.53 8.78 -2.18
CA GLN A 71 -4.65 9.88 -1.79
C GLN A 71 -4.44 9.86 -0.27
N VAL A 72 -3.22 9.52 0.15
CA VAL A 72 -2.83 9.46 1.57
C VAL A 72 -2.20 10.78 2.05
N GLU A 73 -1.57 11.55 1.16
CA GLU A 73 -1.04 12.89 1.42
C GLU A 73 -1.19 13.78 0.16
N PRO A 74 -1.08 15.12 0.28
CA PRO A 74 -0.98 15.99 -0.88
C PRO A 74 0.20 15.55 -1.77
N ASN A 75 -0.11 15.06 -2.97
CA ASN A 75 0.82 14.47 -3.96
C ASN A 75 1.32 13.04 -3.70
N ARG A 76 0.75 12.32 -2.72
CA ARG A 76 1.05 10.89 -2.53
C ARG A 76 -0.22 10.07 -2.58
N SER A 77 -0.27 9.17 -3.56
CA SER A 77 -1.45 8.36 -3.80
C SER A 77 -1.09 6.97 -4.29
N PHE A 78 -1.91 6.00 -3.91
CA PHE A 78 -1.87 4.66 -4.46
C PHE A 78 -2.88 4.53 -5.59
N VAL A 79 -2.42 4.27 -6.81
CA VAL A 79 -3.32 3.94 -7.93
C VAL A 79 -4.04 2.63 -7.60
N LEU A 80 -5.36 2.63 -7.69
CA LEU A 80 -6.16 1.46 -7.37
C LEU A 80 -6.17 0.47 -8.53
N THR A 81 -6.09 -0.82 -8.19
CA THR A 81 -6.45 -1.90 -9.11
C THR A 81 -7.96 -2.08 -9.05
N PRO A 82 -8.68 -2.03 -10.19
CA PRO A 82 -10.13 -2.19 -10.19
C PRO A 82 -10.58 -3.54 -9.62
N ASN A 83 -11.48 -3.52 -8.64
CA ASN A 83 -12.23 -4.65 -8.12
C ASN A 83 -13.59 -4.21 -7.56
N GLU A 84 -14.37 -5.15 -7.02
CA GLU A 84 -15.71 -4.84 -6.48
C GLU A 84 -15.67 -3.81 -5.34
N LEU A 85 -14.65 -3.89 -4.47
CA LEU A 85 -14.47 -2.96 -3.35
C LEU A 85 -14.08 -1.56 -3.83
N SER A 86 -13.16 -1.44 -4.79
CA SER A 86 -12.78 -0.15 -5.36
C SER A 86 -13.96 0.48 -6.09
N LYS A 87 -14.79 -0.32 -6.78
CA LYS A 87 -16.01 0.14 -7.44
C LYS A 87 -17.01 0.72 -6.43
N GLY A 88 -17.15 0.09 -5.27
CA GLY A 88 -17.99 0.58 -4.16
C GLY A 88 -17.49 1.87 -3.51
N LEU A 89 -16.29 2.34 -3.84
CA LEU A 89 -15.71 3.59 -3.35
C LEU A 89 -15.74 4.72 -4.39
N GLU A 90 -16.15 4.45 -5.63
CA GLU A 90 -16.19 5.45 -6.71
C GLU A 90 -17.10 6.63 -6.38
N ALA A 91 -18.18 6.40 -5.64
CA ALA A 91 -19.10 7.44 -5.19
C ALA A 91 -18.47 8.40 -4.16
N LEU A 92 -17.34 8.01 -3.56
CA LEU A 92 -16.56 8.85 -2.64
C LEU A 92 -15.46 9.62 -3.37
N ALA A 93 -15.29 9.39 -4.68
CA ALA A 93 -14.39 10.21 -5.47
C ALA A 93 -14.87 11.66 -5.45
N ASP A 94 -13.93 12.58 -5.28
CA ASP A 94 -14.19 14.02 -5.26
C ASP A 94 -14.94 14.50 -3.98
N THR A 95 -15.15 13.62 -2.99
CA THR A 95 -15.63 13.99 -1.65
C THR A 95 -14.47 14.23 -0.68
N GLN A 96 -14.77 14.77 0.51
CA GLN A 96 -13.79 14.89 1.59
C GLN A 96 -13.74 13.66 2.51
N THR A 97 -14.49 12.60 2.19
CA THR A 97 -14.60 11.39 3.00
C THR A 97 -13.24 10.68 3.09
N MET A 98 -12.81 10.40 4.32
CA MET A 98 -11.62 9.60 4.59
C MET A 98 -12.01 8.13 4.62
N VAL A 99 -11.21 7.30 3.97
CA VAL A 99 -11.41 5.86 3.93
C VAL A 99 -10.15 5.19 4.45
N THR A 100 -10.33 4.27 5.39
CA THR A 100 -9.26 3.36 5.82
C THR A 100 -9.46 2.03 5.11
N VAL A 101 -8.45 1.59 4.37
CA VAL A 101 -8.48 0.33 3.64
C VAL A 101 -7.27 -0.53 4.02
N ARG A 102 -7.50 -1.84 4.03
CA ARG A 102 -6.41 -2.81 3.91
C ARG A 102 -6.33 -3.22 2.45
N GLY A 103 -5.14 -3.16 1.88
CA GLY A 103 -4.92 -3.54 0.49
C GLY A 103 -3.59 -4.22 0.27
N GLN A 104 -3.49 -4.86 -0.88
CA GLN A 104 -2.30 -5.54 -1.34
C GLN A 104 -1.60 -4.68 -2.38
N LEU A 105 -0.32 -4.40 -2.16
CA LEU A 105 0.54 -3.67 -3.08
C LEU A 105 1.28 -4.59 -4.04
N TYR A 106 1.68 -5.76 -3.54
CA TYR A 106 2.45 -6.72 -4.31
C TYR A 106 2.14 -8.14 -3.87
N LYS A 107 2.00 -9.05 -4.84
CA LYS A 107 2.05 -10.48 -4.62
C LYS A 107 2.79 -11.12 -5.77
N LYS A 108 3.85 -11.85 -5.45
CA LYS A 108 4.65 -12.60 -6.42
C LYS A 108 3.77 -13.69 -7.05
N PRO A 109 3.58 -13.69 -8.38
CA PRO A 109 2.89 -14.78 -9.05
C PRO A 109 3.69 -16.08 -8.95
N VAL A 110 2.99 -17.21 -8.84
CA VAL A 110 3.61 -18.54 -8.78
C VAL A 110 4.45 -18.76 -10.04
N GLY A 111 5.70 -19.21 -9.87
CA GLY A 111 6.63 -19.49 -10.96
C GLY A 111 7.27 -18.25 -11.62
N LYS A 112 6.98 -17.02 -11.18
CA LYS A 112 7.59 -15.79 -11.72
C LYS A 112 8.75 -15.27 -10.85
N LYS A 113 9.59 -14.40 -11.43
CA LYS A 113 10.62 -13.67 -10.67
C LYS A 113 9.97 -12.60 -9.77
N LYS A 114 10.66 -12.24 -8.70
CA LYS A 114 10.24 -11.16 -7.77
C LYS A 114 10.26 -9.81 -8.50
N ALA A 115 9.40 -8.88 -8.11
CA ALA A 115 9.34 -7.56 -8.73
C ALA A 115 10.63 -6.78 -8.50
N HIS A 116 11.03 -6.00 -9.50
CA HIS A 116 12.16 -5.08 -9.37
C HIS A 116 11.84 -4.03 -8.30
N PRO A 117 12.81 -3.59 -7.47
CA PRO A 117 12.56 -2.59 -6.41
C PRO A 117 11.94 -1.27 -6.89
N SER A 118 12.14 -0.92 -8.16
CA SER A 118 11.56 0.28 -8.79
C SER A 118 10.22 0.03 -9.50
N ALA A 119 9.58 -1.12 -9.28
CA ALA A 119 8.30 -1.42 -9.91
C ALA A 119 7.21 -0.51 -9.35
N SER A 120 6.41 0.09 -10.24
CA SER A 120 5.23 0.85 -9.83
C SER A 120 4.18 -0.09 -9.25
N LEU A 121 3.85 0.11 -7.98
CA LEU A 121 2.86 -0.69 -7.26
C LEU A 121 1.47 -0.11 -7.45
N LYS A 122 0.48 -0.99 -7.60
CA LYS A 122 -0.94 -0.63 -7.58
C LYS A 122 -1.59 -1.28 -6.36
N LEU A 123 -2.51 -0.57 -5.72
CA LEU A 123 -3.21 -1.04 -4.54
C LEU A 123 -4.47 -1.80 -4.94
N LEU A 124 -4.49 -3.10 -4.69
CA LEU A 124 -5.71 -3.90 -4.72
C LEU A 124 -6.37 -3.82 -3.34
N ILE A 125 -7.59 -3.28 -3.26
CA ILE A 125 -8.30 -3.20 -1.98
C ILE A 125 -8.78 -4.59 -1.59
N LEU A 126 -8.36 -5.07 -0.41
CA LEU A 126 -8.80 -6.36 0.15
C LEU A 126 -9.95 -6.18 1.12
N GLU A 127 -9.99 -5.05 1.83
CA GLU A 127 -10.99 -4.74 2.85
C GLU A 127 -11.13 -3.23 3.03
N VAL A 128 -12.35 -2.76 3.27
CA VAL A 128 -12.64 -1.37 3.68
C VAL A 128 -12.99 -1.40 5.16
N GLN A 129 -12.15 -0.78 6.00
CA GLN A 129 -12.27 -0.86 7.45
C GLN A 129 -13.17 0.23 8.03
N ASN A 130 -13.03 1.47 7.54
CA ASN A 130 -13.85 2.60 7.99
C ASN A 130 -14.05 3.62 6.87
N LYS A 131 -15.16 4.35 6.95
CA LYS A 131 -15.52 5.49 6.10
C LYS A 131 -15.99 6.61 7.02
N GLU A 132 -15.29 7.73 7.02
CA GLU A 132 -15.54 8.88 7.90
C GLU A 132 -15.72 10.17 7.10
#